data_AF-A0A7X9ZDT0-F1
#
_entry.id   AF-A0A7X9ZDT0-F1
#
_cell.length_a   1.000
_cell.length_b   1.000
_cell.length_c   1.000
_cell.angle_alpha   90.00
_cell.angle_beta   90.00
_cell.angle_gamma   90.00
#
_symmetry.space_group_name_H-M   'P 1'
#
loop_
_entity.id
_entity.type
_entity.pdbx_description
1 polymer ?
#
loop_
_entity_poly.entity_id
_entity_poly.type
_entity_poly.pdbx_seq_one_letter_code
_entity_poly.pdbx_strand_id
1 'polypeptide(L)'
;MARAARLGKEGGDASTSGVSSKPQPRKSPASGDSTGLPLLQTRLEGVADAWAGEMRARARRLTEVKSPGAAAPELIHDLRVYMRRLSALSDLMPCKERGGAIRRMLRKEVAWAMQPLSRARDWDVFVIEMLPRLCNADSDLDRVAATKRAAARSDIVHSEMYAHLRSERFQGVLRLFRERDEDMRVATAERRSKVLFGRIHRKLEGWEKSIRDRLAGPAMRGARTQHRMRIKIKRLRYASEALLQLASSRKLDRFVRSLGQLQGKLGDIQDLRTASQLGGEVSVSLSTGRLTGRKAEKVCARLLRKAEAELRVASRSFVRKPSFWADSRQGRVVRRLVCGKVLSSGVRA
;
A
#
# COMPACT_ATOMS: atom_id res chain seq x y z
N MET A 1 -45.16 49.47 -70.18
CA MET A 1 -45.64 48.64 -71.30
C MET A 1 -45.71 47.20 -70.77
N ALA A 2 -46.90 46.60 -70.69
CA ALA A 2 -47.53 45.79 -71.75
C ALA A 2 -46.77 44.45 -71.98
N ARG A 3 -47.39 43.26 -72.01
CA ARG A 3 -48.83 42.91 -72.07
C ARG A 3 -49.01 41.39 -71.80
N ALA A 4 -50.23 40.98 -71.42
CA ALA A 4 -50.82 39.64 -71.68
C ALA A 4 -50.13 38.39 -71.04
N ALA A 5 -50.73 37.19 -70.93
CA ALA A 5 -52.11 36.65 -70.84
C ALA A 5 -51.97 35.09 -70.72
N ARG A 6 -52.93 34.23 -70.36
CA ARG A 6 -54.32 34.29 -69.81
C ARG A 6 -54.69 32.87 -69.30
N LEU A 7 -55.70 32.75 -68.41
CA LEU A 7 -56.44 31.50 -68.06
C LEU A 7 -55.62 30.43 -67.27
N GLY A 8 -56.15 29.71 -66.27
CA GLY A 8 -57.49 29.70 -65.68
C GLY A 8 -58.27 28.41 -65.99
N LYS A 9 -58.21 27.41 -65.09
CA LYS A 9 -59.25 26.39 -64.93
C LYS A 9 -59.20 25.72 -63.55
N GLU A 10 -60.37 25.41 -63.04
CA GLU A 10 -60.64 24.85 -61.70
C GLU A 10 -60.71 23.32 -61.71
N GLY A 11 -60.74 22.70 -60.53
CA GLY A 11 -61.40 21.41 -60.33
C GLY A 11 -60.75 20.43 -59.34
N GLY A 12 -61.54 19.94 -58.39
CA GLY A 12 -61.47 18.53 -58.00
C GLY A 12 -60.91 18.19 -56.61
N ASP A 13 -61.83 18.06 -55.67
CA ASP A 13 -61.75 17.48 -54.32
C ASP A 13 -61.06 16.10 -54.12
N ALA A 14 -60.91 15.79 -52.82
CA ALA A 14 -60.97 14.46 -52.19
C ALA A 14 -59.78 13.48 -52.30
N SER A 15 -58.99 13.48 -51.22
CA SER A 15 -58.82 12.34 -50.30
C SER A 15 -59.00 10.90 -50.83
N THR A 16 -57.93 10.10 -50.83
CA THR A 16 -57.91 8.83 -50.05
C THR A 16 -56.51 8.23 -49.86
N SER A 17 -56.37 7.55 -48.72
CA SER A 17 -55.23 6.78 -48.21
C SER A 17 -54.72 5.64 -49.11
N GLY A 18 -53.41 5.32 -49.03
CA GLY A 18 -52.99 3.92 -49.28
C GLY A 18 -51.51 3.60 -49.51
N VAL A 19 -50.80 3.18 -48.45
CA VAL A 19 -49.79 2.09 -48.45
C VAL A 19 -48.44 2.27 -49.18
N SER A 20 -47.42 2.52 -48.34
CA SER A 20 -46.10 1.84 -48.31
C SER A 20 -45.07 1.99 -49.46
N SER A 21 -43.98 2.71 -49.16
CA SER A 21 -42.61 2.38 -49.63
C SER A 21 -41.56 2.97 -48.68
N LYS A 22 -40.78 2.11 -48.01
CA LYS A 22 -39.72 2.51 -47.05
C LYS A 22 -38.51 3.12 -47.77
N PRO A 23 -38.00 4.29 -47.34
CA PRO A 23 -36.59 4.65 -47.54
C PRO A 23 -35.73 3.96 -46.47
N GLN A 24 -34.66 3.26 -46.88
CA GLN A 24 -33.68 2.70 -45.93
C GLN A 24 -32.87 3.84 -45.27
N PRO A 25 -32.62 3.80 -43.95
CA PRO A 25 -31.70 4.75 -43.32
C PRO A 25 -30.26 4.47 -43.78
N ARG A 26 -29.54 5.54 -44.12
CA ARG A 26 -28.12 5.48 -44.47
C ARG A 26 -27.33 4.83 -43.33
N LYS A 27 -26.53 3.80 -43.65
CA LYS A 27 -25.57 3.22 -42.70
C LYS A 27 -24.53 4.28 -42.34
N SER A 28 -24.64 4.88 -41.16
CA SER A 28 -23.50 5.52 -40.51
C SER A 28 -22.38 4.48 -40.37
N PRO A 29 -21.13 4.79 -40.71
CA PRO A 29 -20.03 3.87 -40.44
C PRO A 29 -19.94 3.66 -38.93
N ALA A 30 -19.94 2.40 -38.52
CA ALA A 30 -19.91 2.03 -37.11
C ALA A 30 -18.72 2.72 -36.41
N SER A 31 -18.97 3.19 -35.19
CA SER A 31 -17.95 3.69 -34.29
C SER A 31 -16.76 2.74 -34.24
N GLY A 32 -15.62 3.15 -34.78
CA GLY A 32 -14.39 2.39 -34.65
C GLY A 32 -14.08 2.22 -33.17
N ASP A 33 -13.82 0.97 -32.76
CA ASP A 33 -13.42 0.64 -31.40
C ASP A 33 -12.13 1.39 -31.03
N SER A 34 -12.28 2.58 -30.46
CA SER A 34 -11.22 3.15 -29.66
C SER A 34 -11.13 2.29 -28.41
N THR A 35 -10.24 1.29 -28.42
CA THR A 35 -9.87 0.50 -27.23
C THR A 35 -9.09 1.40 -26.26
N GLY A 36 -9.80 2.39 -25.72
CA GLY A 36 -9.29 3.39 -24.80
C GLY A 36 -9.00 2.71 -23.49
N LEU A 37 -7.72 2.69 -23.10
CA LEU A 37 -7.31 2.18 -21.81
C LEU A 37 -8.11 2.88 -20.69
N PRO A 38 -8.60 2.15 -19.67
CA PRO A 38 -9.55 2.71 -18.71
C PRO A 38 -9.02 3.96 -18.03
N LEU A 39 -9.94 4.85 -17.62
CA LEU A 39 -9.61 6.08 -16.91
C LEU A 39 -8.77 5.77 -15.65
N LEU A 40 -7.91 6.72 -15.25
CA LEU A 40 -7.04 6.57 -14.07
C LEU A 40 -7.81 6.13 -12.81
N GLN A 41 -9.06 6.60 -12.69
CA GLN A 41 -10.06 6.19 -11.71
C GLN A 41 -10.26 4.68 -11.68
N THR A 42 -10.86 4.12 -12.74
CA THR A 42 -11.17 2.69 -12.90
C THR A 42 -9.93 1.81 -12.68
N ARG A 43 -8.74 2.30 -13.07
CA ARG A 43 -7.48 1.57 -12.87
C ARG A 43 -6.99 1.62 -11.41
N LEU A 44 -7.18 2.73 -10.70
CA LEU A 44 -6.93 2.84 -9.26
C LEU A 44 -7.91 2.00 -8.44
N GLU A 45 -9.19 1.96 -8.87
CA GLU A 45 -10.24 1.12 -8.29
C GLU A 45 -9.88 -0.35 -8.42
N GLY A 46 -9.48 -0.83 -9.61
CA GLY A 46 -9.00 -2.20 -9.79
C GLY A 46 -7.78 -2.58 -8.90
N VAL A 47 -6.87 -1.64 -8.60
CA VAL A 47 -5.79 -1.86 -7.63
C VAL A 47 -6.31 -1.91 -6.19
N ALA A 48 -7.29 -1.07 -5.84
CA ALA A 48 -7.94 -1.10 -4.53
C ALA A 48 -8.68 -2.43 -4.31
N ASP A 49 -9.45 -2.88 -5.31
CA ASP A 49 -10.22 -4.13 -5.28
C ASP A 49 -9.31 -5.36 -5.17
N ALA A 50 -8.23 -5.42 -5.95
CA ALA A 50 -7.25 -6.50 -5.86
C ALA A 50 -6.62 -6.57 -4.45
N TRP A 51 -6.18 -5.43 -3.91
CA TRP A 51 -5.59 -5.37 -2.56
C TRP A 51 -6.60 -5.66 -1.45
N ALA A 52 -7.85 -5.27 -1.61
CA ALA A 52 -8.93 -5.56 -0.67
C ALA A 52 -9.36 -7.03 -0.73
N GLY A 53 -9.37 -7.64 -1.91
CA GLY A 53 -9.54 -9.08 -2.11
C GLY A 53 -8.47 -9.88 -1.39
N GLU A 54 -7.20 -9.55 -1.62
CA GLU A 54 -6.05 -10.17 -0.97
C GLU A 54 -6.08 -10.02 0.56
N MET A 55 -6.39 -8.82 1.07
CA MET A 55 -6.56 -8.58 2.52
C MET A 55 -7.64 -9.50 3.12
N ARG A 56 -8.83 -9.54 2.50
CA ARG A 56 -9.94 -10.38 2.96
C ARG A 56 -9.60 -11.87 2.88
N ALA A 57 -8.87 -12.30 1.85
CA ALA A 57 -8.43 -13.69 1.69
C ALA A 57 -7.46 -14.12 2.80
N ARG A 58 -6.47 -13.27 3.18
CA ARG A 58 -5.59 -13.58 4.33
C ARG A 58 -6.34 -13.56 5.65
N ALA A 59 -7.22 -12.59 5.86
CA ALA A 59 -8.02 -12.50 7.08
C ALA A 59 -8.88 -13.76 7.28
N ARG A 60 -9.60 -14.21 6.24
CA ARG A 60 -10.39 -15.45 6.28
C ARG A 60 -9.55 -16.69 6.61
N ARG A 61 -8.46 -16.91 5.85
CA ARG A 61 -7.53 -18.03 6.10
C ARG A 61 -7.00 -18.04 7.54
N LEU A 62 -6.65 -16.87 8.09
CA LEU A 62 -6.19 -16.75 9.49
C LEU A 62 -7.31 -17.01 10.51
N THR A 63 -8.57 -16.65 10.23
CA THR A 63 -9.69 -16.98 11.12
C THR A 63 -10.10 -18.46 11.06
N GLU A 64 -9.93 -19.11 9.91
CA GLU A 64 -10.24 -20.53 9.65
C GLU A 64 -9.22 -21.49 10.30
N VAL A 65 -8.01 -21.03 10.63
CA VAL A 65 -6.97 -21.82 11.31
C VAL A 65 -7.44 -22.28 12.69
N LYS A 66 -7.76 -23.56 12.80
CA LYS A 66 -8.32 -24.17 14.03
C LYS A 66 -7.30 -24.34 15.16
N SER A 67 -6.00 -24.39 14.87
CA SER A 67 -4.95 -24.60 15.88
C SER A 67 -3.80 -23.57 15.74
N PRO A 68 -3.36 -22.92 16.84
CA PRO A 68 -2.17 -22.08 16.84
C PRO A 68 -0.94 -22.92 16.45
N GLY A 69 -0.24 -22.52 15.38
CA GLY A 69 0.91 -23.24 14.82
C GLY A 69 0.78 -23.57 13.33
N ALA A 70 -0.44 -23.62 12.78
CA ALA A 70 -0.66 -23.98 11.38
C ALA A 70 -0.70 -22.79 10.39
N ALA A 71 -0.85 -21.55 10.85
CA ALA A 71 -0.72 -20.40 9.95
C ALA A 71 0.76 -20.05 9.73
N ALA A 72 1.19 -20.01 8.47
CA ALA A 72 2.51 -19.52 8.13
C ALA A 72 2.69 -18.05 8.63
N PRO A 73 3.84 -17.69 9.23
CA PRO A 73 4.22 -16.31 9.55
C PRO A 73 4.08 -15.32 8.38
N GLU A 74 4.09 -15.83 7.15
CA GLU A 74 3.86 -15.08 5.91
C GLU A 74 2.40 -14.66 5.71
N LEU A 75 1.40 -15.41 6.19
CA LEU A 75 -0.01 -14.97 6.15
C LEU A 75 -0.24 -13.76 7.06
N ILE A 76 0.38 -13.77 8.25
CA ILE A 76 0.38 -12.64 9.20
C ILE A 76 1.13 -11.45 8.59
N HIS A 77 2.27 -11.69 7.92
CA HIS A 77 3.01 -10.67 7.18
C HIS A 77 2.14 -10.02 6.09
N ASP A 78 1.54 -10.83 5.22
CA ASP A 78 0.74 -10.39 4.09
C ASP A 78 -0.48 -9.57 4.52
N LEU A 79 -1.25 -10.05 5.50
CA LEU A 79 -2.39 -9.28 6.03
C LEU A 79 -1.95 -7.89 6.50
N ARG A 80 -0.85 -7.84 7.27
CA ARG A 80 -0.23 -6.60 7.75
C ARG A 80 0.38 -5.74 6.62
N VAL A 81 0.64 -6.29 5.44
CA VAL A 81 1.09 -5.54 4.26
C VAL A 81 -0.12 -4.97 3.51
N TYR A 82 -1.14 -5.78 3.21
CA TYR A 82 -2.33 -5.33 2.49
C TYR A 82 -3.14 -4.28 3.26
N MET A 83 -3.32 -4.43 4.59
CA MET A 83 -3.94 -3.40 5.43
C MET A 83 -3.18 -2.05 5.34
N ARG A 84 -1.84 -2.08 5.30
CA ARG A 84 -1.00 -0.87 5.17
C ARG A 84 -1.02 -0.29 3.76
N ARG A 85 -1.11 -1.14 2.72
CA ARG A 85 -1.27 -0.74 1.31
C ARG A 85 -2.60 0.01 1.11
N LEU A 86 -3.71 -0.55 1.56
CA LEU A 86 -5.03 0.08 1.53
C LEU A 86 -5.06 1.35 2.39
N SER A 87 -4.41 1.35 3.55
CA SER A 87 -4.27 2.57 4.36
C SER A 87 -3.51 3.67 3.63
N ALA A 88 -2.41 3.34 2.93
CA ALA A 88 -1.63 4.30 2.15
C ALA A 88 -2.42 4.83 0.93
N LEU A 89 -3.23 3.99 0.28
CA LEU A 89 -4.13 4.38 -0.82
C LEU A 89 -5.25 5.29 -0.32
N SER A 90 -5.95 4.92 0.76
CA SER A 90 -6.93 5.75 1.45
C SER A 90 -6.34 7.12 1.88
N ASP A 91 -5.09 7.12 2.34
CA ASP A 91 -4.35 8.32 2.68
C ASP A 91 -3.89 9.14 1.49
N LEU A 92 -3.74 8.54 0.29
CA LEU A 92 -3.35 9.20 -0.96
C LEU A 92 -4.56 9.84 -1.64
N MET A 93 -5.66 9.09 -1.72
CA MET A 93 -6.85 9.47 -2.47
C MET A 93 -7.61 10.67 -1.86
N PRO A 94 -8.45 11.37 -2.66
CA PRO A 94 -9.36 12.37 -2.15
C PRO A 94 -10.45 11.75 -1.26
N CYS A 95 -11.25 12.63 -0.66
CA CYS A 95 -12.48 12.36 0.09
C CYS A 95 -13.47 13.48 -0.28
N LYS A 96 -14.78 13.22 -0.17
CA LYS A 96 -15.77 14.30 0.04
C LYS A 96 -15.71 14.75 1.52
N GLU A 97 -16.53 15.71 1.94
CA GLU A 97 -16.46 16.32 3.28
C GLU A 97 -16.57 15.29 4.41
N ARG A 98 -17.61 14.43 4.36
CA ARG A 98 -17.80 13.30 5.31
C ARG A 98 -16.66 12.28 5.26
N GLY A 99 -16.09 12.01 4.08
CA GLY A 99 -14.95 11.10 3.89
C GLY A 99 -13.70 11.47 4.69
N GLY A 100 -13.55 12.76 5.03
CA GLY A 100 -12.52 13.23 5.96
C GLY A 100 -12.60 12.57 7.35
N ALA A 101 -13.81 12.29 7.83
CA ALA A 101 -14.06 11.60 9.09
C ALA A 101 -13.83 10.08 8.98
N ILE A 102 -14.39 9.44 7.94
CA ILE A 102 -14.20 8.00 7.66
C ILE A 102 -12.70 7.66 7.60
N ARG A 103 -11.91 8.43 6.86
CA ARG A 103 -10.45 8.24 6.78
C ARG A 103 -9.74 8.44 8.13
N ARG A 104 -10.21 9.33 9.01
CA ARG A 104 -9.67 9.45 10.38
C ARG A 104 -10.02 8.22 11.23
N MET A 105 -11.26 7.74 11.14
CA MET A 105 -11.73 6.55 11.86
C MET A 105 -10.95 5.30 11.43
N LEU A 106 -10.87 5.04 10.12
CA LEU A 106 -10.12 3.92 9.57
C LEU A 106 -8.66 3.90 10.05
N ARG A 107 -7.97 5.04 10.12
CA ARG A 107 -6.60 5.08 10.66
C ARG A 107 -6.52 4.71 12.15
N LYS A 108 -7.51 5.06 12.96
CA LYS A 108 -7.58 4.66 14.38
C LYS A 108 -7.82 3.15 14.50
N GLU A 109 -8.82 2.64 13.80
CA GLU A 109 -9.21 1.22 13.88
C GLU A 109 -8.16 0.29 13.25
N VAL A 110 -7.49 0.70 12.17
CA VAL A 110 -6.32 -0.02 11.67
C VAL A 110 -5.16 0.04 12.66
N ALA A 111 -4.92 1.16 13.35
CA ALA A 111 -3.87 1.23 14.36
C ALA A 111 -4.15 0.30 15.56
N TRP A 112 -5.42 0.12 15.94
CA TRP A 112 -5.87 -0.88 16.93
C TRP A 112 -5.68 -2.32 16.40
N ALA A 113 -6.25 -2.64 15.24
CA ALA A 113 -6.22 -3.99 14.66
C ALA A 113 -4.78 -4.50 14.37
N MET A 114 -3.87 -3.57 14.10
CA MET A 114 -2.48 -3.90 13.84
C MET A 114 -1.66 -4.21 15.11
N GLN A 115 -2.18 -4.04 16.33
CA GLN A 115 -1.41 -4.33 17.56
C GLN A 115 -1.15 -5.84 17.74
N PRO A 116 -2.16 -6.74 17.83
CA PRO A 116 -1.89 -8.16 18.10
C PRO A 116 -1.20 -8.84 16.92
N LEU A 117 -1.60 -8.48 15.69
CA LEU A 117 -0.89 -8.85 14.46
C LEU A 117 0.59 -8.45 14.47
N SER A 118 0.94 -7.30 15.08
CA SER A 118 2.33 -6.92 15.22
C SER A 118 3.04 -7.70 16.31
N ARG A 119 2.42 -7.88 17.48
CA ARG A 119 2.98 -8.67 18.58
C ARG A 119 3.31 -10.11 18.13
N ALA A 120 2.41 -10.76 17.40
CA ALA A 120 2.62 -12.11 16.86
C ALA A 120 3.82 -12.17 15.90
N ARG A 121 3.87 -11.32 14.86
CA ARG A 121 5.00 -11.32 13.92
C ARG A 121 6.32 -10.85 14.54
N ASP A 122 6.26 -10.04 15.58
CA ASP A 122 7.45 -9.64 16.34
C ASP A 122 8.04 -10.83 17.13
N TRP A 123 7.20 -11.76 17.62
CA TRP A 123 7.64 -13.07 18.13
C TRP A 123 8.13 -14.03 17.05
N ASP A 124 7.47 -14.11 15.88
CA ASP A 124 7.95 -14.92 14.74
C ASP A 124 9.39 -14.56 14.35
N VAL A 125 9.64 -13.27 14.10
CA VAL A 125 10.97 -12.75 13.74
C VAL A 125 11.96 -12.98 14.88
N PHE A 126 11.51 -12.86 16.13
CA PHE A 126 12.36 -13.16 17.27
C PHE A 126 12.80 -14.62 17.32
N VAL A 127 11.86 -15.57 17.23
CA VAL A 127 12.15 -17.02 17.28
C VAL A 127 12.98 -17.47 16.06
N ILE A 128 12.58 -17.06 14.86
CA ILE A 128 13.19 -17.56 13.61
C ILE A 128 14.54 -16.88 13.32
N GLU A 129 14.65 -15.57 13.52
CA GLU A 129 15.82 -14.81 13.05
C GLU A 129 16.72 -14.29 14.18
N MET A 130 16.15 -13.78 15.27
CA MET A 130 16.91 -13.01 16.25
C MET A 130 17.48 -13.86 17.38
N LEU A 131 16.71 -14.78 17.96
CA LEU A 131 17.17 -15.66 19.03
C LEU A 131 18.39 -16.50 18.60
N PRO A 132 18.44 -17.12 17.41
CA PRO A 132 19.65 -17.79 16.92
C PRO A 132 20.85 -16.84 16.82
N ARG A 133 20.65 -15.58 16.40
CA ARG A 133 21.72 -14.56 16.35
C ARG A 133 22.20 -14.15 17.72
N LEU A 134 21.33 -14.12 18.74
CA LEU A 134 21.72 -13.85 20.13
C LEU A 134 22.58 -15.00 20.69
N CYS A 135 22.11 -16.24 20.58
CA CYS A 135 22.85 -17.42 21.04
C CYS A 135 24.17 -17.65 20.28
N ASN A 136 24.29 -17.21 19.02
CA ASN A 136 25.56 -17.21 18.28
C ASN A 136 26.54 -16.12 18.75
N ALA A 137 26.07 -15.11 19.49
CA ALA A 137 26.84 -13.92 19.84
C ALA A 137 27.26 -13.83 21.33
N ASP A 138 26.71 -14.70 22.18
CA ASP A 138 27.07 -14.94 23.59
C ASP A 138 26.85 -16.42 23.89
N SER A 139 27.94 -17.18 24.08
CA SER A 139 27.94 -18.65 24.20
C SER A 139 27.37 -19.16 25.52
N ASP A 140 27.15 -18.28 26.51
CA ASP A 140 26.49 -18.64 27.76
C ASP A 140 24.95 -18.58 27.65
N LEU A 141 24.39 -18.14 26.52
CA LEU A 141 22.95 -18.20 26.32
C LEU A 141 22.50 -19.63 26.00
N ASP A 142 21.74 -20.23 26.91
CA ASP A 142 21.11 -21.53 26.70
C ASP A 142 20.08 -21.43 25.57
N ARG A 143 20.50 -21.89 24.38
CA ARG A 143 19.66 -21.92 23.19
C ARG A 143 18.42 -22.79 23.38
N VAL A 144 18.53 -23.93 24.06
CA VAL A 144 17.43 -24.90 24.19
C VAL A 144 16.37 -24.35 25.13
N ALA A 145 16.76 -23.89 26.33
CA ALA A 145 15.84 -23.27 27.26
C ALA A 145 15.21 -21.99 26.71
N ALA A 146 16.01 -21.11 26.07
CA ALA A 146 15.49 -19.88 25.49
C ALA A 146 14.52 -20.15 24.32
N THR A 147 14.78 -21.15 23.48
CA THR A 147 13.88 -21.54 22.37
C THR A 147 12.56 -22.11 22.91
N LYS A 148 12.61 -23.00 23.90
CA LYS A 148 11.40 -23.54 24.56
C LYS A 148 10.54 -22.44 25.18
N ARG A 149 11.16 -21.47 25.87
CA ARG A 149 10.46 -20.31 26.45
C ARG A 149 9.89 -19.36 25.40
N ALA A 150 10.63 -19.12 24.32
CA ALA A 150 10.19 -18.26 23.23
C ALA A 150 9.03 -18.88 22.42
N ALA A 151 9.03 -20.19 22.19
CA ALA A 151 7.90 -20.92 21.61
C ALA A 151 6.64 -20.75 22.46
N ALA A 152 6.70 -21.10 23.76
CA ALA A 152 5.56 -20.96 24.67
C ALA A 152 5.01 -19.52 24.78
N ARG A 153 5.88 -18.50 24.70
CA ARG A 153 5.45 -17.09 24.61
C ARG A 153 4.82 -16.74 23.27
N SER A 154 5.36 -17.26 22.17
CA SER A 154 4.80 -17.09 20.83
C SER A 154 3.39 -17.69 20.74
N ASP A 155 3.16 -18.88 21.29
CA ASP A 155 1.88 -19.59 21.24
C ASP A 155 0.76 -18.80 21.95
N ILE A 156 1.07 -18.21 23.11
CA ILE A 156 0.14 -17.33 23.85
C ILE A 156 -0.23 -16.12 22.99
N VAL A 157 0.76 -15.42 22.42
CA VAL A 157 0.52 -14.21 21.61
C VAL A 157 -0.20 -14.53 20.31
N HIS A 158 0.07 -15.68 19.70
CA HIS A 158 -0.68 -16.16 18.55
C HIS A 158 -2.13 -16.44 18.91
N SER A 159 -2.39 -17.08 20.05
CA SER A 159 -3.75 -17.34 20.55
C SER A 159 -4.54 -16.04 20.78
N GLU A 160 -3.94 -15.04 21.43
CA GLU A 160 -4.50 -13.68 21.56
C GLU A 160 -4.83 -13.07 20.19
N MET A 161 -3.91 -13.20 19.22
CA MET A 161 -4.05 -12.65 17.87
C MET A 161 -5.17 -13.32 17.07
N TYR A 162 -5.34 -14.65 17.14
CA TYR A 162 -6.46 -15.35 16.51
C TYR A 162 -7.81 -14.97 17.15
N ALA A 163 -7.89 -14.87 18.48
CA ALA A 163 -9.09 -14.41 19.17
C ALA A 163 -9.46 -12.97 18.74
N HIS A 164 -8.46 -12.09 18.61
CA HIS A 164 -8.64 -10.74 18.09
C HIS A 164 -9.18 -10.71 16.65
N LEU A 165 -8.65 -11.54 15.73
CA LEU A 165 -9.13 -11.61 14.35
C LEU A 165 -10.58 -12.10 14.22
N ARG A 166 -11.04 -12.92 15.17
CA ARG A 166 -12.43 -13.41 15.25
C ARG A 166 -13.39 -12.41 15.90
N SER A 167 -12.90 -11.30 16.45
CA SER A 167 -13.77 -10.29 17.09
C SER A 167 -14.61 -9.49 16.08
N GLU A 168 -15.83 -9.13 16.47
CA GLU A 168 -16.70 -8.25 15.67
C GLU A 168 -16.05 -6.90 15.37
N ARG A 169 -15.20 -6.39 16.27
CA ARG A 169 -14.48 -5.14 16.03
C ARG A 169 -13.45 -5.29 14.91
N PHE A 170 -12.78 -6.44 14.79
CA PHE A 170 -11.90 -6.70 13.64
C PHE A 170 -12.69 -6.80 12.33
N GLN A 171 -13.85 -7.46 12.33
CA GLN A 171 -14.77 -7.45 11.18
C GLN A 171 -15.23 -6.02 10.83
N GLY A 172 -15.46 -5.18 11.84
CA GLY A 172 -15.69 -3.74 11.70
C GLY A 172 -14.58 -3.01 10.94
N VAL A 173 -13.30 -3.35 11.15
CA VAL A 173 -12.18 -2.77 10.39
C VAL A 173 -12.25 -3.14 8.91
N LEU A 174 -12.64 -4.37 8.58
CA LEU A 174 -12.82 -4.81 7.20
C LEU A 174 -14.02 -4.10 6.54
N ARG A 175 -15.11 -3.84 7.29
CA ARG A 175 -16.26 -3.03 6.85
C ARG A 175 -15.85 -1.57 6.58
N LEU A 176 -15.10 -0.94 7.49
CA LEU A 176 -14.56 0.42 7.34
C LEU A 176 -13.64 0.58 6.12
N PHE A 177 -12.86 -0.45 5.74
CA PHE A 177 -12.09 -0.42 4.50
C PHE A 177 -12.99 -0.33 3.27
N ARG A 178 -14.09 -1.09 3.22
CA ARG A 178 -15.08 -1.07 2.13
C ARG A 178 -15.84 0.26 2.07
N GLU A 179 -16.28 0.78 3.21
CA GLU A 179 -16.93 2.11 3.29
C GLU A 179 -16.02 3.24 2.80
N ARG A 180 -14.73 3.18 3.16
CA ARG A 180 -13.74 4.14 2.67
C ARG A 180 -13.49 3.99 1.17
N ASP A 181 -13.51 2.77 0.65
CA ASP A 181 -13.33 2.48 -0.77
C ASP A 181 -14.48 3.08 -1.60
N GLU A 182 -15.71 2.99 -1.11
CA GLU A 182 -16.87 3.65 -1.74
C GLU A 182 -16.78 5.19 -1.71
N ASP A 183 -16.37 5.78 -0.58
CA ASP A 183 -16.07 7.23 -0.52
C ASP A 183 -14.88 7.62 -1.43
N MET A 184 -13.96 6.70 -1.78
CA MET A 184 -12.95 6.96 -2.82
C MET A 184 -13.59 7.03 -4.20
N ARG A 185 -14.35 6.00 -4.62
CA ARG A 185 -15.07 5.95 -5.91
C ARG A 185 -15.90 7.20 -6.14
N VAL A 186 -16.81 7.50 -5.20
CA VAL A 186 -17.70 8.67 -5.24
C VAL A 186 -16.92 10.00 -5.23
N ALA A 187 -15.75 10.08 -4.59
CA ALA A 187 -14.90 11.27 -4.62
C ALA A 187 -14.06 11.42 -5.90
N THR A 188 -13.98 10.40 -6.77
CA THR A 188 -13.18 10.42 -8.00
C THR A 188 -13.94 10.29 -9.31
N ALA A 189 -15.17 9.77 -9.31
CA ALA A 189 -15.99 9.52 -10.51
C ALA A 189 -16.04 10.70 -11.50
N GLU A 190 -16.46 11.87 -11.04
CA GLU A 190 -16.61 13.08 -11.88
C GLU A 190 -15.28 13.77 -12.26
N ARG A 191 -14.13 13.31 -11.74
CA ARG A 191 -12.85 14.02 -11.95
C ARG A 191 -12.26 13.67 -13.32
N ARG A 192 -11.73 14.65 -14.04
CA ARG A 192 -10.84 14.37 -15.17
C ARG A 192 -9.53 13.74 -14.67
N SER A 193 -9.05 12.66 -15.29
CA SER A 193 -7.87 11.90 -14.82
C SER A 193 -6.61 12.76 -14.64
N LYS A 194 -6.40 13.79 -15.47
CA LYS A 194 -5.31 14.79 -15.32
C LYS A 194 -5.41 15.57 -14.00
N VAL A 195 -6.61 15.92 -13.56
CA VAL A 195 -6.87 16.67 -12.30
C VAL A 195 -6.66 15.76 -11.09
N LEU A 196 -7.17 14.52 -11.16
CA LEU A 196 -6.93 13.51 -10.11
C LEU A 196 -5.43 13.23 -9.95
N PHE A 197 -4.73 12.98 -11.07
CA PHE A 197 -3.28 12.76 -11.04
C PHE A 197 -2.51 13.96 -10.48
N GLY A 198 -2.85 15.19 -10.88
CA GLY A 198 -2.21 16.40 -10.34
C GLY A 198 -2.34 16.53 -8.81
N ARG A 199 -3.46 16.09 -8.24
CA ARG A 199 -3.67 16.03 -6.78
C ARG A 199 -2.85 14.91 -6.12
N ILE A 200 -2.77 13.74 -6.74
CA ILE A 200 -1.96 12.60 -6.31
C ILE A 200 -0.47 12.97 -6.31
N HIS A 201 0.02 13.57 -7.39
CA HIS A 201 1.40 13.98 -7.60
C HIS A 201 1.90 14.93 -6.50
N ARG A 202 1.22 16.08 -6.33
CA ARG A 202 1.58 17.08 -5.29
C ARG A 202 1.65 16.48 -3.88
N LYS A 203 0.85 15.45 -3.62
CA LYS A 203 0.79 14.77 -2.32
C LYS A 203 1.96 13.81 -2.11
N LEU A 204 2.33 13.05 -3.14
CA LEU A 204 3.52 12.20 -3.14
C LEU A 204 4.82 13.02 -3.08
N GLU A 205 4.86 14.13 -3.80
CA GLU A 205 5.92 15.14 -3.76
C GLU A 205 6.10 15.73 -2.36
N GLY A 206 5.01 16.18 -1.72
CA GLY A 206 5.04 16.65 -0.33
C GLY A 206 5.48 15.57 0.67
N TRP A 207 5.11 14.31 0.46
CA TRP A 207 5.58 13.19 1.29
C TRP A 207 7.06 12.88 1.07
N GLU A 208 7.54 12.88 -0.17
CA GLU A 208 8.96 12.68 -0.49
C GLU A 208 9.81 13.81 0.08
N LYS A 209 9.38 15.07 -0.11
CA LYS A 209 10.04 16.25 0.48
C LYS A 209 10.13 16.12 2.01
N SER A 210 9.02 15.88 2.69
CA SER A 210 8.99 15.69 4.16
C SER A 210 9.82 14.51 4.67
N ILE A 211 10.11 13.52 3.81
CA ILE A 211 11.04 12.43 4.07
C ILE A 211 12.49 12.91 3.88
N ARG A 212 12.80 13.54 2.75
CA ARG A 212 14.15 14.04 2.42
C ARG A 212 14.62 15.07 3.42
N ASP A 213 13.79 16.06 3.77
CA ASP A 213 14.11 17.10 4.75
C ASP A 213 14.48 16.46 6.11
N ARG A 214 13.79 15.39 6.52
CA ARG A 214 14.07 14.68 7.78
C ARG A 214 15.28 13.76 7.72
N LEU A 215 15.68 13.28 6.53
CA LEU A 215 16.90 12.50 6.32
C LEU A 215 18.14 13.37 6.12
N ALA A 216 17.97 14.60 5.64
CA ALA A 216 19.03 15.59 5.44
C ALA A 216 19.34 16.41 6.71
N GLY A 217 18.33 16.61 7.57
CA GLY A 217 18.47 17.30 8.85
C GLY A 217 19.24 16.50 9.94
N PRO A 218 19.10 16.89 11.22
CA PRO A 218 19.82 16.27 12.33
C PRO A 218 19.73 14.74 12.34
N ALA A 219 20.84 14.09 12.69
CA ALA A 219 20.97 12.64 12.66
C ALA A 219 19.76 11.95 13.30
N MET A 220 19.13 11.04 12.54
CA MET A 220 17.89 10.37 12.93
C MET A 220 18.13 9.35 14.06
N ARG A 221 18.26 9.88 15.28
CA ARG A 221 18.51 9.14 16.53
C ARG A 221 17.21 8.91 17.30
N GLY A 222 17.23 7.85 18.11
CA GLY A 222 16.14 7.51 19.03
C GLY A 222 14.96 6.79 18.38
N ALA A 223 14.36 5.86 19.15
CA ALA A 223 13.32 4.96 18.67
C ALA A 223 12.08 5.68 18.12
N ARG A 224 11.57 6.70 18.82
CA ARG A 224 10.37 7.46 18.40
C ARG A 224 10.55 8.15 17.04
N THR A 225 11.72 8.73 16.76
CA THR A 225 11.98 9.40 15.47
C THR A 225 12.11 8.39 14.34
N GLN A 226 12.91 7.34 14.53
CA GLN A 226 13.12 6.28 13.53
C GLN A 226 11.81 5.55 13.21
N HIS A 227 10.98 5.27 14.21
CA HIS A 227 9.65 4.67 14.03
C HIS A 227 8.70 5.58 13.21
N ARG A 228 8.59 6.86 13.58
CA ARG A 228 7.81 7.85 12.80
C ARG A 228 8.29 7.93 11.35
N MET A 229 9.60 7.85 11.11
CA MET A 229 10.17 7.84 9.77
C MET A 229 9.82 6.57 8.99
N ARG A 230 9.91 5.40 9.62
CA ARG A 230 9.52 4.11 9.02
C ARG A 230 8.06 4.11 8.57
N ILE A 231 7.16 4.75 9.32
CA ILE A 231 5.75 4.95 8.91
C ILE A 231 5.68 5.82 7.65
N LYS A 232 6.35 6.98 7.61
CA LYS A 232 6.37 7.87 6.43
C LYS A 232 6.88 7.15 5.18
N ILE A 233 8.01 6.44 5.29
CA ILE A 233 8.62 5.70 4.18
C ILE A 233 7.70 4.60 3.68
N LYS A 234 7.11 3.79 4.57
CA LYS A 234 6.12 2.76 4.19
C LYS A 234 4.93 3.37 3.44
N ARG A 235 4.37 4.46 3.94
CA ARG A 235 3.24 5.18 3.30
C ARG A 235 3.58 5.63 1.88
N LEU A 236 4.73 6.26 1.68
CA LEU A 236 5.17 6.69 0.34
C LEU A 236 5.49 5.50 -0.57
N ARG A 237 6.11 4.44 -0.04
CA ARG A 237 6.44 3.22 -0.80
C ARG A 237 5.18 2.53 -1.30
N TYR A 238 4.23 2.23 -0.42
CA TYR A 238 2.99 1.55 -0.81
C TYR A 238 2.13 2.40 -1.76
N ALA A 239 2.04 3.71 -1.56
CA ALA A 239 1.36 4.59 -2.52
C ALA A 239 2.05 4.63 -3.90
N SER A 240 3.39 4.49 -3.93
CA SER A 240 4.15 4.39 -5.18
C SER A 240 4.04 3.00 -5.83
N GLU A 241 3.90 1.92 -5.04
CA GLU A 241 3.58 0.56 -5.52
C GLU A 241 2.19 0.51 -6.20
N ALA A 242 1.20 1.26 -5.70
CA ALA A 242 -0.10 1.39 -6.37
C ALA A 242 0.08 1.93 -7.80
N LEU A 243 0.77 3.06 -7.94
CA LEU A 243 1.02 3.67 -9.25
C LEU A 243 1.93 2.83 -10.16
N LEU A 244 2.83 2.01 -9.59
CA LEU A 244 3.68 1.11 -10.38
C LEU A 244 2.88 -0.02 -11.05
N GLN A 245 1.81 -0.51 -10.41
CA GLN A 245 0.86 -1.45 -11.04
C GLN A 245 0.07 -0.78 -12.18
N LEU A 246 -0.11 0.55 -12.14
CA LEU A 246 -0.80 1.30 -13.20
C LEU A 246 0.10 1.63 -14.40
N ALA A 247 1.41 1.76 -14.22
CA ALA A 247 2.33 2.00 -15.32
C ALA A 247 3.72 1.43 -15.03
N SER A 248 4.12 0.43 -15.82
CA SER A 248 5.49 -0.08 -15.80
C SER A 248 6.49 1.05 -16.13
N SER A 249 7.35 1.33 -15.15
CA SER A 249 8.32 2.41 -15.21
C SER A 249 9.57 2.03 -14.43
N ARG A 250 10.66 1.77 -15.16
CA ARG A 250 11.97 1.45 -14.57
C ARG A 250 12.51 2.58 -13.67
N LYS A 251 12.06 3.83 -13.86
CA LYS A 251 12.35 4.93 -12.93
C LYS A 251 11.59 4.75 -11.60
N LEU A 252 10.28 4.48 -11.67
CA LEU A 252 9.41 4.33 -10.49
C LEU A 252 9.76 3.07 -9.68
N ASP A 253 10.02 1.95 -10.36
CA ASP A 253 10.53 0.72 -9.74
C ASP A 253 11.83 0.96 -8.96
N ARG A 254 12.84 1.62 -9.57
CA ARG A 254 14.08 1.98 -8.85
C ARG A 254 13.85 2.89 -7.63
N PHE A 255 12.86 3.78 -7.68
CA PHE A 255 12.47 4.61 -6.55
C PHE A 255 11.77 3.81 -5.45
N VAL A 256 10.82 2.93 -5.79
CA VAL A 256 10.17 2.01 -4.85
C VAL A 256 11.21 1.10 -4.19
N ARG A 257 12.18 0.58 -4.94
CA ARG A 257 13.31 -0.23 -4.41
C ARG A 257 14.19 0.57 -3.45
N SER A 258 14.49 1.85 -3.73
CA SER A 258 15.31 2.67 -2.81
C SER A 258 14.58 3.01 -1.51
N LEU A 259 13.27 3.23 -1.55
CA LEU A 259 12.42 3.30 -0.35
C LEU A 259 12.39 1.96 0.40
N GLY A 260 12.38 0.83 -0.33
CA GLY A 260 12.52 -0.52 0.23
C GLY A 260 13.82 -0.72 1.01
N GLN A 261 14.96 -0.27 0.46
CA GLN A 261 16.27 -0.32 1.12
C GLN A 261 16.30 0.49 2.43
N LEU A 262 15.77 1.73 2.42
CA LEU A 262 15.63 2.53 3.65
C LEU A 262 14.69 1.88 4.67
N GLN A 263 13.58 1.31 4.21
CA GLN A 263 12.66 0.57 5.07
C GLN A 263 13.33 -0.66 5.70
N GLY A 264 14.19 -1.36 4.96
CA GLY A 264 14.98 -2.50 5.44
C GLY A 264 15.88 -2.09 6.62
N LYS A 265 16.69 -1.04 6.46
CA LYS A 265 17.56 -0.54 7.54
C LYS A 265 16.80 -0.02 8.76
N LEU A 266 15.59 0.49 8.58
CA LEU A 266 14.67 0.81 9.69
C LEU A 266 13.91 -0.41 10.24
N GLY A 267 13.89 -1.53 9.52
CA GLY A 267 13.47 -2.86 9.98
C GLY A 267 14.53 -3.42 10.92
N ASP A 268 15.75 -3.66 10.43
CA ASP A 268 16.91 -4.17 11.19
C ASP A 268 17.02 -3.53 12.60
N ILE A 269 16.89 -2.20 12.66
CA ILE A 269 16.92 -1.40 13.89
C ILE A 269 15.72 -1.61 14.82
N GLN A 270 14.52 -1.80 14.26
CA GLN A 270 13.32 -2.12 15.04
C GLN A 270 13.40 -3.55 15.57
N ASP A 271 13.80 -4.49 14.74
CA ASP A 271 13.81 -5.91 15.04
C ASP A 271 14.89 -6.21 16.12
N LEU A 272 16.00 -5.46 16.12
CA LEU A 272 16.98 -5.44 17.22
C LEU A 272 16.45 -4.86 18.55
N ARG A 273 15.55 -3.87 18.52
CA ARG A 273 14.92 -3.35 19.74
C ARG A 273 13.89 -4.32 20.30
N THR A 274 13.06 -4.88 19.43
CA THR A 274 12.12 -5.96 19.75
C THR A 274 12.90 -7.15 20.34
N ALA A 275 14.01 -7.57 19.73
CA ALA A 275 14.84 -8.66 20.27
C ALA A 275 15.49 -8.35 21.62
N SER A 276 15.87 -7.09 21.87
CA SER A 276 16.36 -6.66 23.18
C SER A 276 15.29 -6.78 24.27
N GLN A 277 14.04 -6.45 23.94
CA GLN A 277 12.90 -6.58 24.87
C GLN A 277 12.52 -8.06 25.09
N LEU A 278 12.22 -8.79 24.02
CA LEU A 278 11.74 -10.16 24.10
C LEU A 278 12.82 -11.12 24.64
N GLY A 279 14.09 -10.88 24.31
CA GLY A 279 15.23 -11.60 24.89
C GLY A 279 15.28 -11.48 26.42
N GLY A 280 14.86 -10.35 26.98
CA GLY A 280 14.72 -10.17 28.43
C GLY A 280 13.77 -11.16 29.11
N GLU A 281 12.74 -11.63 28.39
CA GLU A 281 11.70 -12.52 28.93
C GLU A 281 12.06 -14.02 28.86
N VAL A 282 13.01 -14.39 27.98
CA VAL A 282 13.27 -15.78 27.60
C VAL A 282 14.72 -16.24 27.67
N SER A 283 15.71 -15.34 27.61
CA SER A 283 17.13 -15.72 27.64
C SER A 283 17.52 -16.30 28.99
N VAL A 284 18.12 -17.50 28.98
CA VAL A 284 18.64 -18.21 30.16
C VAL A 284 20.16 -18.31 30.04
N SER A 285 20.88 -18.18 31.16
CA SER A 285 22.33 -18.32 31.26
C SER A 285 22.69 -19.77 31.63
N LEU A 286 23.62 -20.39 30.90
CA LEU A 286 24.14 -21.73 31.16
C LEU A 286 24.92 -21.77 32.48
N SER A 287 25.81 -20.81 32.72
CA SER A 287 26.64 -20.73 33.94
C SER A 287 25.87 -20.47 35.23
N THR A 288 24.64 -19.95 35.16
CA THR A 288 23.84 -19.62 36.37
C THR A 288 22.49 -20.31 36.43
N GLY A 289 22.03 -20.97 35.35
CA GLY A 289 20.68 -21.54 35.23
C GLY A 289 19.54 -20.51 35.27
N ARG A 290 19.83 -19.21 35.29
CA ARG A 290 18.86 -18.13 35.57
C ARG A 290 18.57 -17.27 34.33
N LEU A 291 17.44 -16.57 34.36
CA LEU A 291 17.07 -15.59 33.32
C LEU A 291 18.09 -14.44 33.25
N THR A 292 18.46 -14.04 32.03
CA THR A 292 19.60 -13.13 31.78
C THR A 292 19.33 -12.09 30.68
N GLY A 293 18.38 -11.18 30.94
CA GLY A 293 18.07 -10.10 29.99
C GLY A 293 19.27 -9.20 29.64
N ARG A 294 20.13 -8.92 30.63
CA ARG A 294 21.35 -8.08 30.44
C ARG A 294 22.30 -8.59 29.34
N LYS A 295 22.35 -9.89 29.08
CA LYS A 295 23.19 -10.46 28.00
C LYS A 295 22.59 -10.19 26.62
N ALA A 296 21.31 -10.50 26.44
CA ALA A 296 20.56 -10.17 25.23
C ALA A 296 20.62 -8.66 24.93
N GLU A 297 20.42 -7.80 25.94
CA GLU A 297 20.53 -6.35 25.82
C GLU A 297 21.91 -5.89 25.34
N LYS A 298 23.01 -6.40 25.93
CA LYS A 298 24.38 -6.06 25.52
C LYS A 298 24.66 -6.45 24.06
N VAL A 299 24.23 -7.64 23.64
CA VAL A 299 24.36 -8.11 22.24
C VAL A 299 23.55 -7.21 21.30
N CYS A 300 22.28 -6.95 21.62
CA CYS A 300 21.41 -6.07 20.85
C CYS A 300 21.98 -4.65 20.73
N ALA A 301 22.52 -4.08 21.82
CA ALA A 301 23.13 -2.76 21.81
C ALA A 301 24.37 -2.67 20.90
N ARG A 302 25.19 -3.73 20.83
CA ARG A 302 26.33 -3.82 19.89
C ARG A 302 25.85 -3.83 18.44
N LEU A 303 24.88 -4.69 18.12
CA LEU A 303 24.32 -4.81 16.77
C LEU A 303 23.57 -3.54 16.33
N LEU A 304 22.85 -2.88 17.25
CA LEU A 304 22.12 -1.65 17.01
C LEU A 304 23.04 -0.51 16.56
N ARG A 305 24.24 -0.38 17.16
CA ARG A 305 25.24 0.63 16.74
C ARG A 305 25.68 0.44 15.29
N LYS A 306 25.84 -0.81 14.82
CA LYS A 306 26.16 -1.15 13.43
C LYS A 306 24.98 -0.81 12.50
N ALA A 307 23.77 -1.25 12.84
CA ALA A 307 22.57 -0.98 12.04
C ALA A 307 22.29 0.53 11.91
N GLU A 308 22.49 1.31 12.98
CA GLU A 308 22.38 2.78 12.94
C GLU A 308 23.46 3.46 12.06
N ALA A 309 24.64 2.83 11.87
CA ALA A 309 25.65 3.33 10.94
C ALA A 309 25.26 3.05 9.48
N GLU A 310 24.78 1.84 9.19
CA GLU A 310 24.28 1.46 7.87
C GLU A 310 23.07 2.32 7.46
N LEU A 311 22.14 2.59 8.39
CA LEU A 311 21.03 3.53 8.17
C LEU A 311 21.53 4.94 7.81
N ARG A 312 22.59 5.45 8.45
CA ARG A 312 23.17 6.77 8.13
C ARG A 312 23.72 6.80 6.71
N VAL A 313 24.42 5.75 6.27
CA VAL A 313 24.93 5.63 4.90
C VAL A 313 23.79 5.55 3.89
N ALA A 314 22.79 4.70 4.13
CA ALA A 314 21.62 4.56 3.27
C ALA A 314 20.82 5.88 3.15
N SER A 315 20.66 6.61 4.27
CA SER A 315 19.98 7.91 4.32
C SER A 315 20.69 8.94 3.44
N ARG A 316 22.02 9.08 3.57
CA ARG A 316 22.84 9.96 2.72
C ARG A 316 22.74 9.59 1.23
N SER A 317 22.81 8.29 0.92
CA SER A 317 22.68 7.78 -0.46
C SER A 317 21.31 8.08 -1.08
N PHE A 318 20.22 8.01 -0.29
CA PHE A 318 18.89 8.37 -0.75
C PHE A 318 18.75 9.88 -1.00
N VAL A 319 19.20 10.71 -0.06
CA VAL A 319 19.11 12.19 -0.17
C VAL A 319 19.91 12.71 -1.37
N ARG A 320 21.09 12.16 -1.65
CA ARG A 320 21.92 12.54 -2.81
C ARG A 320 21.29 12.29 -4.18
N LYS A 321 20.34 11.35 -4.30
CA LYS A 321 19.62 11.09 -5.56
C LYS A 321 18.55 12.17 -5.76
N PRO A 322 18.31 12.67 -6.98
CA PRO A 322 17.28 13.69 -7.22
C PRO A 322 15.91 13.22 -6.72
N SER A 323 15.06 14.18 -6.30
CA SER A 323 13.68 13.92 -5.89
C SER A 323 12.92 13.27 -7.03
N PHE A 324 12.29 12.12 -6.79
CA PHE A 324 11.53 11.44 -7.84
C PHE A 324 10.31 12.27 -8.21
N TRP A 325 9.50 12.67 -7.24
CA TRP A 325 8.24 13.38 -7.47
C TRP A 325 8.39 14.89 -7.71
N ALA A 326 9.61 15.45 -7.66
CA ALA A 326 9.87 16.84 -8.08
C ALA A 326 10.72 16.96 -9.37
N ASP A 327 11.19 15.85 -9.95
CA ASP A 327 11.95 15.87 -11.22
C ASP A 327 11.01 16.16 -12.41
N SER A 328 11.19 17.31 -13.07
CA SER A 328 10.43 17.68 -14.28
C SER A 328 10.58 16.66 -15.42
N ARG A 329 11.67 15.87 -15.44
CA ARG A 329 11.93 14.79 -16.41
C ARG A 329 11.07 13.54 -16.16
N GLN A 330 10.10 13.59 -15.24
CA GLN A 330 9.05 12.58 -15.02
C GLN A 330 7.90 12.62 -16.04
N GLY A 331 7.83 13.64 -16.90
CA GLY A 331 6.70 13.85 -17.83
C GLY A 331 6.32 12.68 -18.75
N ARG A 332 7.18 11.66 -18.92
CA ARG A 332 6.82 10.39 -19.59
C ARG A 332 6.09 9.40 -18.66
N VAL A 333 6.45 9.32 -17.39
CA VAL A 333 5.74 8.50 -16.37
C VAL A 333 4.36 9.09 -16.12
N VAL A 334 4.28 10.41 -15.95
CA VAL A 334 3.02 11.16 -15.84
C VAL A 334 2.11 10.90 -17.04
N ARG A 335 2.62 10.98 -18.27
CA ARG A 335 1.83 10.68 -19.48
C ARG A 335 1.35 9.24 -19.56
N ARG A 336 2.16 8.24 -19.15
CA ARG A 336 1.70 6.83 -19.07
C ARG A 336 0.59 6.64 -18.04
N LEU A 337 0.72 7.26 -16.87
CA LEU A 337 -0.27 7.18 -15.79
C LEU A 337 -1.60 7.89 -16.12
N VAL A 338 -1.55 9.01 -16.88
CA VAL A 338 -2.73 9.82 -17.21
C VAL A 338 -3.40 9.41 -18.53
N CYS A 339 -2.64 8.95 -19.53
CA CYS A 339 -3.13 8.71 -20.89
C CYS A 339 -3.10 7.23 -21.31
N GLY A 340 -2.74 6.31 -20.41
CA GLY A 340 -2.71 4.86 -20.65
C GLY A 340 -1.60 4.35 -21.58
N LYS A 341 -1.27 5.08 -22.65
CA LYS A 341 -0.38 4.62 -23.75
C LYS A 341 0.91 3.97 -23.25
N VAL A 342 0.93 2.63 -23.29
CA VAL A 342 2.16 1.87 -23.53
C VAL A 342 2.62 2.29 -24.91
N LEU A 343 3.67 3.11 -24.98
CA LEU A 343 4.39 3.27 -26.24
C LEU A 343 4.93 1.90 -26.60
N SER A 344 4.47 1.37 -27.73
CA SER A 344 5.04 0.20 -28.38
C SER A 344 6.56 0.28 -28.27
N SER A 345 7.17 -0.75 -27.68
CA SER A 345 8.59 -0.98 -27.82
C SER A 345 8.80 -1.34 -29.28
N GLY A 346 9.12 -0.32 -30.08
CA GLY A 346 9.56 -0.52 -31.46
C GLY A 346 10.79 -1.42 -31.44
N VAL A 347 10.56 -2.70 -31.71
CA VAL A 347 11.57 -3.61 -32.21
C VAL A 347 12.10 -2.94 -33.47
N ARG A 348 13.36 -2.52 -33.44
CA ARG A 348 14.13 -2.39 -34.67
C ARG A 348 14.76 -3.76 -34.89
N ALA A 349 14.69 -4.22 -36.13
CA ALA A 349 15.36 -5.43 -36.60
C ALA A 349 16.87 -5.36 -36.34
#